data_AF-A0A7X7TKR1-F1
#
_entry.id   AF-A0A7X7TKR1-F1
#
_cell.length_a   1.000
_cell.length_b   1.000
_cell.length_c   1.000
_cell.angle_alpha   90.00
_cell.angle_beta   90.00
_cell.angle_gamma   90.00
#
_symmetry.space_group_name_H-M   'P 1'
#
loop_
_entity.id
_entity.type
_entity.pdbx_description
1 polymer ?
#
loop_
_entity_poly.entity_id
_entity_poly.type
_entity_poly.pdbx_seq_one_letter_code
_entity_poly.pdbx_strand_id
1 'polypeptide(L)'
;MSNLLKYMVDNISIILDYASTHFSLIFSAVAISLVLWIPLGILISRNERVASIVLGIANTIFCIPSLALFSVFVTIPFLGLGRPSSLLALVLYAMMPMVINVYQGIKV
;
A
#
# COMPACT_ATOMS: atom_id res chain seq x y z
N MET A 1 24.49 23.31 -12.49
CA MET A 1 24.63 21.96 -11.89
C MET A 1 25.23 21.99 -10.48
N SER A 2 26.21 22.87 -10.18
CA SER A 2 26.82 23.01 -8.84
C SER A 2 25.85 23.42 -7.71
N ASN A 3 24.85 24.25 -8.00
CA ASN A 3 23.89 24.74 -6.99
C ASN A 3 22.98 23.64 -6.41
N LEU A 4 22.69 22.60 -7.19
CA LEU A 4 21.80 21.51 -6.78
C LEU A 4 22.54 20.53 -5.85
N LEU A 5 23.79 20.21 -6.18
CA LEU A 5 24.68 19.44 -5.31
C LEU A 5 24.91 20.14 -3.98
N LYS A 6 25.12 21.46 -3.99
CA LYS A 6 25.28 22.25 -2.76
C LYS A 6 24.01 22.20 -1.90
N TYR A 7 22.83 22.40 -2.50
CA TYR A 7 21.55 22.27 -1.80
C TYR A 7 21.34 20.86 -1.20
N MET A 8 21.68 19.80 -1.93
CA MET A 8 21.55 18.42 -1.43
C MET A 8 22.49 18.15 -0.25
N VAL A 9 23.74 18.64 -0.30
CA VAL A 9 24.70 18.49 0.81
C VAL A 9 24.22 19.28 2.02
N ASP A 10 23.73 20.50 1.81
CA ASP A 10 23.24 21.37 2.89
C ASP A 10 21.95 20.81 3.54
N ASN A 11 21.16 20.01 2.83
CA ASN A 11 19.89 19.43 3.30
C ASN A 11 19.94 17.91 3.46
N ILE A 12 21.14 17.30 3.50
CA ILE A 12 21.30 15.84 3.54
C ILE A 12 20.60 15.22 4.75
N SER A 13 20.63 15.90 5.90
CA SER A 13 19.96 15.46 7.13
C SER A 13 18.46 15.38 6.96
N ILE A 14 17.85 16.41 6.39
CA ILE A 14 16.41 16.48 6.12
C ILE A 14 15.98 15.38 5.15
N ILE A 15 16.78 15.16 4.09
CA ILE A 15 16.52 14.10 3.11
C ILE A 15 16.55 12.72 3.80
N LEU A 16 17.55 12.47 4.65
CA LEU A 16 17.67 11.21 5.39
C LEU A 16 16.52 11.01 6.38
N ASP A 17 16.09 12.05 7.07
CA ASP A 17 14.97 11.98 8.02
C ASP A 17 13.64 11.64 7.31
N TYR A 18 13.36 12.28 6.18
CA TYR A 18 12.18 11.96 5.39
C TYR A 18 12.26 10.58 4.74
N ALA A 19 13.44 10.17 4.25
CA ALA A 19 13.64 8.84 3.72
C ALA A 19 13.40 7.76 4.77
N SER A 20 13.93 7.94 5.98
CA SER A 20 13.70 7.03 7.12
C SER A 20 12.23 6.96 7.52
N THR A 21 11.57 8.12 7.59
CA THR A 21 10.12 8.22 7.87
C THR A 21 9.30 7.45 6.83
N HIS A 22 9.62 7.66 5.54
CA HIS A 22 8.94 6.99 4.44
C HIS A 22 9.19 5.48 4.44
N PHE A 23 10.43 5.07 4.68
CA PHE A 23 10.82 3.66 4.81
C PHE A 23 10.04 2.98 5.93
N SER A 24 9.98 3.59 7.11
CA SER A 24 9.22 3.09 8.26
C SER A 24 7.73 2.92 7.92
N LEU A 25 7.13 3.89 7.20
CA LEU A 25 5.74 3.81 6.76
C LEU A 25 5.51 2.63 5.82
N ILE A 26 6.29 2.53 4.74
CA ILE A 26 6.16 1.45 3.75
C ILE A 26 6.40 0.10 4.40
N PHE A 27 7.44 -0.02 5.23
CA PHE A 27 7.75 -1.27 5.93
C PHE A 27 6.56 -1.74 6.77
N SER A 28 5.95 -0.84 7.56
CA SER A 28 4.76 -1.19 8.33
C SER A 28 3.56 -1.55 7.46
N ALA A 29 3.34 -0.85 6.34
CA ALA A 29 2.25 -1.14 5.42
C ALA A 29 2.42 -2.54 4.81
N VAL A 30 3.60 -2.84 4.28
CA VAL A 30 3.92 -4.13 3.66
C VAL A 30 3.82 -5.25 4.69
N ALA A 31 4.36 -5.09 5.90
CA ALA A 31 4.27 -6.11 6.94
C ALA A 31 2.81 -6.47 7.26
N ILE A 32 1.94 -5.47 7.42
CA ILE A 32 0.51 -5.69 7.67
C ILE A 32 -0.16 -6.33 6.45
N SER A 33 0.14 -5.85 5.25
CA SER A 33 -0.39 -6.37 4.00
C SER A 33 -0.02 -7.84 3.76
N LEU A 34 1.21 -8.25 4.07
CA LEU A 34 1.63 -9.65 3.97
C LEU A 34 0.80 -10.55 4.88
N VAL A 35 0.56 -10.11 6.12
CA VAL A 35 -0.23 -10.87 7.10
C VAL A 35 -1.71 -10.97 6.70
N LEU A 36 -2.27 -9.95 6.04
CA LEU A 36 -3.69 -9.95 5.65
C LEU A 36 -3.95 -10.58 4.28
N TRP A 37 -3.18 -10.19 3.28
CA TRP A 37 -3.48 -10.48 1.88
C TRP A 37 -2.93 -11.80 1.39
N ILE A 38 -1.82 -12.30 1.97
CA ILE A 38 -1.33 -13.64 1.63
C ILE A 38 -2.33 -14.71 2.08
N PRO A 39 -2.81 -14.75 3.34
CA PRO A 39 -3.82 -15.72 3.74
C PRO A 39 -5.11 -15.60 2.93
N LEU A 40 -5.54 -14.37 2.62
CA LEU A 40 -6.70 -14.15 1.77
C LEU A 40 -6.50 -14.76 0.37
N GLY A 41 -5.36 -14.50 -0.27
CA GLY A 41 -4.99 -15.07 -1.57
C GLY A 41 -4.97 -16.61 -1.56
N ILE A 42 -4.41 -17.21 -0.51
CA ILE A 42 -4.43 -18.68 -0.33
C ILE A 42 -5.86 -19.19 -0.20
N LEU A 43 -6.69 -18.53 0.62
CA LEU A 43 -8.06 -18.98 0.90
C LEU A 43 -8.95 -18.94 -0.34
N ILE A 44 -8.87 -17.86 -1.13
CA ILE A 44 -9.66 -17.72 -2.35
C ILE A 44 -9.22 -18.70 -3.46
N SER A 45 -7.97 -19.18 -3.42
CA SER A 45 -7.43 -20.11 -4.43
C SER A 45 -8.16 -21.46 -4.47
N ARG A 46 -8.95 -21.79 -3.45
CA ARG A 46 -9.74 -23.02 -3.39
C ARG A 46 -11.11 -22.91 -4.06
N ASN A 47 -11.60 -21.70 -4.35
CA ASN A 47 -12.93 -21.49 -4.91
C ASN A 47 -12.95 -20.37 -5.95
N GLU A 48 -13.03 -20.77 -7.22
CA GLU A 48 -13.05 -19.89 -8.39
C GLU A 48 -14.12 -18.79 -8.34
N ARG A 49 -15.31 -19.07 -7.80
CA ARG A 49 -16.38 -18.06 -7.70
C ARG A 49 -16.00 -16.97 -6.70
N VAL A 50 -15.45 -17.36 -5.56
CA VAL A 50 -14.99 -16.43 -4.52
C VAL A 50 -13.78 -15.64 -5.03
N ALA A 51 -12.85 -16.30 -5.72
CA ALA A 51 -11.71 -15.64 -6.35
C ALA A 51 -12.18 -14.57 -7.34
N SER A 52 -13.11 -14.88 -8.25
CA SER A 52 -13.61 -13.90 -9.22
C SER A 52 -14.21 -12.65 -8.55
N ILE A 53 -14.95 -12.81 -7.44
CA ILE A 53 -15.55 -11.69 -6.71
C ILE A 53 -14.46 -10.86 -6.01
N VAL A 54 -13.56 -11.50 -5.26
CA VAL A 54 -12.51 -10.81 -4.51
C VAL A 54 -11.54 -10.10 -5.44
N LEU A 55 -11.16 -10.73 -6.54
CA LEU A 55 -10.32 -10.13 -7.58
C LEU A 55 -11.05 -8.97 -8.28
N GLY A 56 -12.36 -9.10 -8.53
CA GLY A 56 -13.16 -7.99 -9.06
C GLY A 56 -13.12 -6.77 -8.15
N ILE A 57 -13.37 -6.95 -6.84
CA ILE A 57 -13.29 -5.89 -5.84
C ILE A 57 -11.88 -5.27 -5.79
N ALA A 58 -10.85 -6.11 -5.77
CA ALA A 58 -9.47 -5.65 -5.73
C ALA A 58 -9.11 -4.78 -6.95
N ASN A 59 -9.55 -5.18 -8.14
CA ASN A 59 -9.38 -4.40 -9.37
C ASN A 59 -10.13 -3.06 -9.29
N THR A 60 -11.36 -3.04 -8.77
CA THR A 60 -12.12 -1.79 -8.59
C THR A 60 -11.42 -0.83 -7.64
N ILE A 61 -10.89 -1.32 -6.51
CA ILE A 61 -10.12 -0.49 -5.56
C ILE A 61 -8.86 0.05 -6.24
N PHE A 62 -8.17 -0.76 -7.05
CA PHE A 62 -6.94 -0.35 -7.73
C PHE A 62 -7.15 0.71 -8.80
N CYS A 63 -8.34 0.79 -9.39
CA CYS A 63 -8.71 1.89 -10.29
C CYS A 63 -8.76 3.25 -9.58
N ILE A 64 -8.93 3.28 -8.25
CA ILE A 64 -8.91 4.51 -7.47
C ILE A 64 -7.44 4.95 -7.29
N PRO A 65 -7.08 6.17 -7.72
CA PRO A 65 -5.73 6.70 -7.48
C PRO A 65 -5.40 6.69 -5.98
N SER A 66 -4.17 6.32 -5.63
CA SER A 66 -3.73 6.23 -4.22
C SER A 66 -3.93 7.55 -3.47
N LEU A 67 -3.72 8.69 -4.13
CA LEU A 67 -3.94 10.02 -3.56
C LEU A 67 -5.43 10.30 -3.27
N ALA A 68 -6.33 9.85 -4.14
CA ALA A 68 -7.77 9.98 -3.94
C ALA A 68 -8.23 9.10 -2.78
N LEU A 69 -7.78 7.84 -2.74
CA LEU A 69 -8.06 6.93 -1.64
C LEU A 69 -7.57 7.49 -0.29
N PHE A 70 -6.38 8.08 -0.27
CA PHE A 70 -5.86 8.78 0.92
C PHE A 70 -6.78 9.94 1.35
N SER A 71 -7.22 10.78 0.42
CA SER A 71 -8.12 11.91 0.73
C SER A 71 -9.46 11.48 1.33
N VAL A 72 -10.01 10.36 0.85
CA VAL A 72 -11.23 9.74 1.41
C VAL A 72 -10.99 9.32 2.87
N PHE A 73 -9.86 8.68 3.15
CA PHE A 73 -9.55 8.22 4.52
C PHE A 73 -9.22 9.34 5.49
N VAL A 74 -8.58 10.42 5.03
CA VAL A 74 -8.36 11.62 5.84
C VAL A 74 -9.66 12.22 6.36
N THR A 75 -10.75 12.10 5.60
CA THR A 75 -12.07 12.64 5.95
C THR A 75 -12.78 11.79 7.02
N ILE A 76 -12.27 10.60 7.33
CA ILE A 76 -12.83 9.72 8.37
C ILE A 76 -12.43 10.28 9.76
N PRO A 77 -13.40 10.56 10.65
CA PRO A 77 -13.18 11.26 11.93
C PRO A 77 -12.13 10.65 12.86
N PHE A 78 -11.79 9.38 12.68
CA PHE A 78 -10.84 8.64 13.53
C PHE A 78 -9.45 8.45 12.91
N LEU A 79 -9.30 8.63 11.59
CA LEU A 79 -8.01 8.42 10.92
C LEU A 79 -7.25 9.73 10.75
N GLY A 80 -7.93 10.83 10.40
CA GLY A 80 -7.34 12.16 10.30
C GLY A 80 -6.19 12.29 9.30
N LEU A 81 -5.46 13.41 9.36
CA LEU A 81 -4.28 13.65 8.52
C LEU A 81 -3.05 12.91 9.05
N GLY A 82 -2.35 12.20 8.16
CA GLY A 82 -1.02 11.67 8.43
C GLY A 82 -0.91 10.14 8.34
N ARG A 83 -0.04 9.58 9.19
CA ARG A 83 0.42 8.18 9.14
C ARG A 83 -0.70 7.13 9.08
N PRO A 84 -1.75 7.15 9.92
CA PRO A 84 -2.79 6.09 9.91
C PRO A 84 -3.58 6.05 8.60
N SER A 85 -3.97 7.21 8.05
CA SER A 85 -4.67 7.29 6.76
C SER A 85 -3.79 6.80 5.60
N SER A 86 -2.51 7.19 5.58
CA SER A 86 -1.56 6.70 4.58
C SER A 86 -1.33 5.20 4.70
N LEU A 87 -1.21 4.69 5.93
CA LEU A 87 -1.01 3.27 6.19
C LEU A 87 -2.20 2.45 5.68
N LEU A 88 -3.43 2.86 6.00
CA LEU A 88 -4.63 2.16 5.55
C LEU A 88 -4.76 2.17 4.02
N ALA A 89 -4.51 3.33 3.39
CA ALA A 89 -4.49 3.45 1.93
C ALA A 89 -3.46 2.52 1.29
N LEU A 90 -2.23 2.50 1.80
CA LEU A 90 -1.17 1.64 1.30
C LEU A 90 -1.49 0.16 1.49
N VAL A 91 -2.07 -0.22 2.64
CA VAL A 91 -2.46 -1.59 2.91
C VAL A 91 -3.52 -2.06 1.91
N LEU A 92 -4.57 -1.27 1.69
CA LEU A 92 -5.61 -1.60 0.72
C LEU A 92 -5.09 -1.58 -0.73
N TYR A 93 -4.20 -0.66 -1.06
CA TYR A 93 -3.61 -0.61 -2.40
C TYR A 93 -2.73 -1.84 -2.69
N ALA A 94 -2.00 -2.33 -1.68
CA ALA A 94 -1.21 -3.54 -1.80
C ALA A 94 -2.05 -4.82 -1.95
N MET A 95 -3.35 -4.79 -1.62
CA MET A 95 -4.27 -5.93 -1.74
C MET A 95 -4.25 -6.50 -3.15
N MET A 96 -4.39 -5.66 -4.17
CA MET A 96 -4.57 -6.10 -5.55
C MET A 96 -3.37 -6.90 -6.09
N PRO A 97 -2.14 -6.36 -6.12
CA PRO A 97 -0.99 -7.13 -6.58
C PRO A 97 -0.68 -8.32 -5.67
N MET A 98 -0.85 -8.22 -4.35
CA MET A 98 -0.53 -9.34 -3.44
C MET A 98 -1.51 -10.51 -3.59
N VAL A 99 -2.82 -10.25 -3.57
CA VAL A 99 -3.84 -11.30 -3.69
C VAL A 99 -3.76 -11.96 -5.06
N ILE A 100 -3.59 -11.20 -6.15
CA ILE A 100 -3.44 -11.75 -7.50
C ILE A 100 -2.20 -12.63 -7.59
N ASN A 101 -1.04 -12.16 -7.12
CA ASN A 101 0.21 -12.93 -7.21
C ASN A 101 0.13 -14.22 -6.40
N VAL A 102 -0.47 -14.20 -5.21
CA VAL A 102 -0.65 -15.39 -4.38
C VAL A 102 -1.64 -16.36 -5.02
N TYR A 103 -2.77 -15.86 -5.52
CA TYR A 103 -3.77 -16.67 -6.21
C TYR A 103 -3.20 -17.38 -7.43
N GLN A 104 -2.51 -16.64 -8.31
CA GLN A 104 -1.88 -17.21 -9.51
C GLN A 104 -0.71 -18.13 -9.19
N GLY A 105 0.01 -17.89 -8.09
CA GLY A 105 1.12 -18.75 -7.66
C GLY A 105 0.68 -20.09 -7.07
N ILE A 106 -0.52 -20.16 -6.49
CA ILE A 106 -1.06 -21.38 -5.87
C ILE A 106 -1.92 -22.18 -6.85
N LYS A 107 -2.67 -21.48 -7.70
CA LYS A 107 -3.47 -22.10 -8.75
C LYS A 107 -2.55 -22.61 -9.85
N VAL A 108 -2.20 -23.90 -9.76
CA VAL A 108 -1.50 -24.67 -10.80
C VAL A 108 -2.49 -25.24 -11.79
#